data_AF-T0L8N2-F1
#
_entry.id   AF-T0L8N2-F1
#
_cell.length_a   1.000
_cell.length_b   1.000
_cell.length_c   1.000
_cell.angle_alpha   90.00
_cell.angle_beta   90.00
_cell.angle_gamma   90.00
#
_symmetry.space_group_name_H-M   'P 1'
#
loop_
_entity.id
_entity.type
_entity.pdbx_description
1 polymer ?
#
loop_
_entity_poly.entity_id
_entity_poly.type
_entity_poly.pdbx_seq_one_letter_code
_entity_poly.pdbx_strand_id
1 'polypeptide(L)'
;MIDTISDLLSNDEVEIYETIKDAENRYYKIFNFDFNKREPPIDLFIHILCLEECGVVYDKDECIELRKNRIYYIRKKSVEHLLKENSIKII
;
A
#
# COMPACT_ATOMS: atom_id res chain seq x y z
N MET A 1 6.46 9.69 -13.30
CA MET A 1 5.81 9.08 -14.48
C MET A 1 4.30 9.36 -14.50
N ILE A 2 3.84 10.47 -13.89
CA ILE A 2 2.41 10.88 -13.87
C ILE A 2 2.27 12.23 -14.58
N ASP A 3 3.24 13.13 -14.40
CA ASP A 3 3.27 14.45 -15.03
C ASP A 3 3.26 14.39 -16.58
N THR A 4 3.78 13.32 -17.18
CA THR A 4 3.90 13.18 -18.65
C THR A 4 2.57 12.93 -19.37
N ILE A 5 1.53 12.48 -18.65
CA ILE A 5 0.21 12.18 -19.25
C ILE A 5 -0.72 13.39 -19.15
N SER A 6 -0.53 14.23 -18.12
CA SER A 6 -1.30 15.46 -17.96
C SER A 6 -1.11 16.43 -19.13
N ASP A 7 0.09 16.46 -19.72
CA ASP A 7 0.42 17.32 -20.86
C ASP A 7 -0.21 16.84 -22.19
N LEU A 8 -0.79 15.63 -22.23
CA LEU A 8 -1.46 15.06 -23.41
C LEU A 8 -2.98 15.24 -23.39
N LEU A 9 -3.55 15.66 -22.26
CA LEU A 9 -4.99 15.86 -22.10
C LEU A 9 -5.40 17.25 -22.59
N SER A 10 -6.54 17.33 -23.24
CA SER A 10 -7.17 18.63 -23.51
C SER A 10 -7.65 19.27 -22.20
N ASN A 11 -7.74 20.61 -22.18
CA ASN A 11 -8.19 21.33 -20.97
C ASN A 11 -9.56 20.86 -20.49
N ASP A 12 -10.47 20.54 -21.43
CA ASP A 12 -11.81 20.02 -21.12
C ASP A 12 -11.74 18.65 -20.42
N GLU A 13 -10.85 17.76 -20.87
CA GLU A 13 -10.67 16.44 -20.25
C GLU A 13 -10.06 16.53 -18.85
N VAL A 14 -9.19 17.52 -18.61
CA VAL A 14 -8.62 17.77 -17.28
C VAL A 14 -9.72 18.20 -16.30
N GLU A 15 -10.58 19.14 -16.68
CA GLU A 15 -11.70 19.58 -15.83
C GLU A 15 -12.68 18.43 -15.53
N ILE A 16 -12.98 17.61 -16.54
CA ILE A 16 -13.83 16.41 -16.37
C ILE A 16 -13.17 15.41 -15.42
N TYR A 17 -11.87 15.15 -15.59
CA TYR A 17 -11.13 14.23 -14.75
C TYR A 17 -11.11 14.69 -13.28
N GLU A 18 -10.85 15.97 -13.04
CA GLU A 18 -10.89 16.54 -11.68
C GLU A 18 -12.27 16.40 -11.06
N THR A 19 -13.33 16.70 -11.83
CA THR A 19 -14.71 16.57 -11.37
C THR A 19 -15.07 15.13 -10.97
N ILE A 20 -14.67 14.15 -11.80
CA ILE A 20 -14.90 12.73 -11.53
C ILE A 20 -14.11 12.30 -10.30
N LYS A 21 -12.83 12.64 -10.24
CA LYS A 21 -11.95 12.29 -9.10
C LYS A 21 -12.48 12.85 -7.79
N ASP A 22 -13.02 14.07 -7.80
CA ASP A 22 -13.66 14.68 -6.64
C ASP A 22 -14.94 13.96 -6.23
N ALA A 23 -15.79 13.58 -7.18
CA ALA A 23 -17.01 12.82 -6.93
C ALA A 23 -16.69 11.43 -6.34
N GLU A 24 -15.70 10.74 -6.90
CA GLU A 24 -15.20 9.45 -6.41
C GLU A 24 -14.66 9.57 -4.99
N ASN A 25 -13.80 10.57 -4.72
CA ASN A 25 -13.26 10.81 -3.39
C ASN A 25 -14.36 11.07 -2.34
N ARG A 26 -15.42 11.82 -2.71
CA ARG A 26 -16.56 12.06 -1.83
C ARG A 26 -17.34 10.77 -1.56
N TYR A 27 -17.58 9.96 -2.59
CA TYR A 27 -18.28 8.69 -2.45
C TYR A 27 -17.48 7.68 -1.63
N TYR A 28 -16.19 7.50 -1.91
CA TYR A 28 -15.36 6.52 -1.20
C TYR A 28 -15.12 6.89 0.26
N LYS A 29 -15.04 8.18 0.62
CA LYS A 29 -14.92 8.61 2.02
C LYS A 29 -16.06 8.13 2.92
N ILE A 30 -17.22 7.82 2.36
CA ILE A 30 -18.37 7.29 3.12
C ILE A 30 -18.06 5.87 3.63
N PHE A 31 -17.19 5.14 2.95
CA PHE A 31 -16.86 3.75 3.27
C PHE A 31 -15.45 3.65 3.83
N ASN A 32 -15.28 2.86 4.90
CA ASN A 32 -13.94 2.54 5.42
C ASN A 32 -13.32 1.34 4.66
N PHE A 33 -13.24 1.46 3.33
CA PHE A 33 -12.73 0.41 2.45
C PHE A 33 -11.75 1.00 1.43
N ASP A 34 -10.72 0.23 1.08
CA ASP A 34 -9.77 0.60 0.04
C ASP A 34 -10.26 0.05 -1.31
N PHE A 35 -10.84 0.91 -2.14
CA PHE A 35 -11.38 0.55 -3.46
C PHE A 35 -10.31 0.33 -4.52
N ASN A 36 -9.05 0.68 -4.25
CA ASN A 36 -7.96 0.50 -5.20
C ASN A 36 -7.42 -0.95 -5.22
N LYS A 37 -7.72 -1.75 -4.19
CA LYS A 37 -7.28 -3.14 -4.09
C LYS A 37 -8.23 -4.06 -4.85
N ARG A 38 -7.79 -4.51 -6.02
CA ARG A 38 -8.54 -5.44 -6.88
C ARG A 38 -8.19 -6.92 -6.67
N GLU A 39 -7.06 -7.19 -6.02
CA GLU A 39 -6.64 -8.55 -5.75
C GLU A 39 -7.32 -9.08 -4.48
N PRO A 40 -7.84 -10.33 -4.51
CA PRO A 40 -8.36 -10.96 -3.31
C PRO A 40 -7.23 -11.13 -2.27
N PRO A 41 -7.51 -11.04 -0.97
CA PRO A 41 -6.50 -11.28 0.05
C PRO A 41 -6.24 -12.79 0.15
N ILE A 42 -5.33 -13.29 -0.68
CA ILE A 42 -4.94 -14.72 -0.71
C ILE A 42 -4.23 -15.10 0.60
N ASP A 43 -3.30 -14.27 1.06
CA ASP A 43 -2.54 -14.47 2.30
C ASP A 43 -2.66 -13.26 3.22
N LEU A 44 -3.52 -13.38 4.24
CA LEU A 44 -3.68 -12.34 5.27
C LEU A 44 -2.43 -12.20 6.13
N PHE A 45 -1.72 -13.31 6.35
CA PHE A 45 -0.48 -13.40 7.10
C PHE A 45 0.59 -14.08 6.25
N ILE A 46 1.84 -13.64 6.39
CA ILE A 46 2.96 -14.11 5.59
C ILE A 46 4.18 -14.36 6.49
N HIS A 47 5.02 -15.31 6.06
CA HIS A 47 6.36 -15.47 6.62
C HIS A 47 7.32 -14.55 5.87
N ILE A 48 8.03 -13.72 6.60
CA ILE A 48 8.99 -12.77 6.03
C ILE A 48 10.38 -12.97 6.62
N LEU A 49 11.40 -12.87 5.78
CA LEU A 49 12.81 -12.72 6.19
C LEU A 49 13.19 -11.25 6.08
N CYS A 50 13.68 -10.66 7.17
CA CYS A 50 14.25 -9.32 7.14
C CYS A 50 15.66 -9.35 6.55
N LEU A 51 15.89 -8.65 5.44
CA LEU A 51 17.20 -8.57 4.78
C LEU A 51 18.10 -7.50 5.42
N GLU A 52 17.48 -6.50 6.05
CA GLU A 52 18.12 -5.39 6.76
C GLU A 52 17.41 -5.05 8.08
N GLU A 53 17.95 -4.12 8.85
CA GLU A 53 17.31 -3.65 10.09
C GLU A 53 16.15 -2.72 9.74
N CYS A 54 14.92 -3.20 9.93
CA CYS A 54 13.69 -2.48 9.55
C CYS A 54 13.08 -1.69 10.73
N GLY A 55 13.72 -1.73 11.90
CA GLY A 55 13.24 -1.04 13.10
C GLY A 55 12.00 -1.70 13.69
N VAL A 56 10.97 -0.91 14.00
CA VAL A 56 9.79 -1.37 14.73
C VAL A 56 8.54 -1.18 13.87
N VAL A 57 7.77 -2.25 13.69
CA VAL A 57 6.51 -2.26 12.93
C VAL A 57 5.34 -2.46 13.88
N TYR A 58 4.28 -1.68 13.66
CA TYR A 58 3.02 -1.83 14.36
C TYR A 58 2.10 -2.80 13.60
N ASP A 59 1.77 -3.93 14.23
CA ASP A 59 0.72 -4.84 13.76
C ASP A 59 -0.52 -4.71 14.65
N LYS A 60 -1.44 -3.84 14.24
CA LYS A 60 -2.62 -3.41 15.02
C LYS A 60 -2.25 -2.87 16.41
N ASP A 61 -2.18 -3.75 17.41
CA ASP A 61 -2.00 -3.42 18.82
C ASP A 61 -0.63 -3.90 19.34
N GLU A 62 0.12 -4.63 18.50
CA GLU A 62 1.44 -5.15 18.83
C GLU A 62 2.55 -4.36 18.14
N CYS A 63 3.64 -4.19 18.86
CA CYS A 63 4.82 -3.47 18.44
C CYS A 63 5.95 -4.49 18.26
N ILE A 64 6.31 -4.79 17.02
CA ILE A 64 7.24 -5.88 16.67
C ILE A 64 8.55 -5.26 16.18
N GLU A 65 9.64 -5.55 16.88
CA GLU A 65 10.99 -5.17 16.46
C GLU A 65 11.52 -6.14 15.39
N LEU A 66 11.65 -5.65 14.16
CA LEU A 66 12.16 -6.38 13.01
C LEU A 66 13.69 -6.23 12.90
N ARG A 67 14.39 -7.31 13.26
CA ARG A 67 15.85 -7.40 13.21
C ARG A 67 16.31 -8.11 11.94
N LYS A 68 17.48 -7.71 11.45
CA LYS A 68 18.13 -8.31 10.29
C LYS A 68 18.31 -9.83 10.45
N ASN A 69 18.10 -10.56 9.37
CA ASN A 69 18.27 -12.02 9.25
C ASN A 69 17.41 -12.83 10.23
N ARG A 70 16.23 -12.31 10.58
CA ARG A 70 15.21 -13.04 11.35
C ARG A 70 13.95 -13.22 10.54
N ILE A 71 13.22 -14.29 10.88
CA ILE A 71 11.95 -14.64 10.26
C ILE A 71 10.82 -14.24 11.20
N TYR A 72 9.78 -13.62 10.63
CA TYR A 72 8.58 -13.21 11.34
C TYR A 72 7.34 -13.71 10.61
N TYR A 73 6.28 -14.02 11.38
CA TYR A 73 4.96 -14.30 10.86
C TYR A 73 4.05 -13.12 11.21
N ILE A 74 3.66 -12.34 10.21
CA ILE A 74 2.98 -11.04 10.41
C ILE A 74 1.91 -10.83 9.34
N ARG A 75 0.95 -9.95 9.61
CA ARG A 75 -0.04 -9.55 8.61
C ARG A 75 0.65 -8.89 7.43
N LYS A 76 0.30 -9.32 6.21
CA LYS A 76 0.85 -8.76 4.96
C LYS A 76 0.64 -7.25 4.88
N LYS A 77 -0.52 -6.77 5.33
CA LYS A 77 -0.86 -5.33 5.35
C LYS A 77 0.11 -4.50 6.19
N SER A 78 0.59 -5.04 7.30
CA SER A 78 1.45 -4.32 8.26
C SER A 78 2.87 -4.12 7.73
N VAL A 79 3.29 -4.92 6.74
CA VAL A 79 4.64 -4.89 6.13
C VAL A 79 4.63 -4.59 4.63
N GLU A 80 3.49 -4.13 4.10
CA GLU A 80 3.30 -3.89 2.65
C GLU A 80 4.25 -2.79 2.12
N HIS A 81 4.62 -1.82 2.96
CA HIS A 81 5.60 -0.78 2.62
C HIS A 81 7.03 -1.34 2.51
N LEU A 82 7.44 -2.20 3.46
CA LEU A 82 8.75 -2.84 3.46
C LEU A 82 8.94 -3.81 2.27
N LEU A 83 7.85 -4.44 1.82
CA LEU A 83 7.88 -5.28 0.60
C LEU A 83 8.17 -4.45 -0.66
N LYS A 84 7.65 -3.22 -0.75
CA LYS A 84 7.89 -2.33 -1.90
C LYS A 84 9.33 -1.81 -1.95
N GLU A 85 9.97 -1.73 -0.79
CA GLU A 85 11.34 -1.23 -0.62
C GLU A 85 12.41 -2.34 -0.75
N ASN A 86 12.01 -3.61 -0.95
CA ASN A 86 12.89 -4.78 -0.95
C ASN A 86 13.68 -5.03 0.35
N SER A 87 13.25 -4.43 1.48
CA SER A 87 13.87 -4.62 2.80
C SER A 87 13.57 -5.99 3.42
N ILE A 88 12.48 -6.63 2.97
CA ILE A 88 12.01 -7.94 3.43
C ILE A 88 11.65 -8.85 2.25
N LYS A 89 11.74 -10.16 2.47
CA LYS A 89 11.40 -11.18 1.47
C LYS A 89 10.36 -12.15 2.02
N ILE A 90 9.30 -12.43 1.24
CA ILE A 90 8.33 -13.48 1.57
C ILE A 90 8.97 -14.85 1.35
N ILE A 91 8.80 -15.75 2.32
CA ILE A 91 9.29 -17.14 2.30
C ILE A 91 8.12 -18.09 2.09
#